data_AF-A0A8K0XAT5-F1
#
_entry.id   AF-A0A8K0XAT5-F1
#
_cell.length_a   1.000
_cell.length_b   1.000
_cell.length_c   1.000
_cell.angle_alpha   90.00
_cell.angle_beta   90.00
_cell.angle_gamma   90.00
#
_symmetry.space_group_name_H-M   'P 1'
#
loop_
_entity.id
_entity.type
_entity.pdbx_description
1 polymer ?
#
loop_
_entity_poly.entity_id
_entity_poly.type
_entity_poly.pdbx_seq_one_letter_code
_entity_poly.pdbx_strand_id
1 'polypeptide(L)'
;MVEADEDLRLASEGAEFENCRALPLPKAPMPAHEKDALSVRMWRIEHNLYTTNENLVQRMNTFEDNITSPRALPHPAKAYSMPQLYLTMACGPPSADVTQSAALVPTTSQLRELIPVKDLSIARLSDKDFPFDKTKLPDPPTVHLSKDIDRLCREWEQSTLLVVNRRGIPVQCWPEFYKKVKGASGGIGSNSKDEWFSYKHVLNALAKEHSANASQDAADAHFFFGNDLGHPDAKGAFSYVKSGMTFLASKDDAIARKWIKLLDDDPEISSRVRNQPAAVTLVATACLHPRATDDGSGGKDTYHRTAMMLRLSTGARGAGLRRRPVKSRDFRMGKGGCAGRLQMGL
;
A
#
# COMPACT_ATOMS: atom_id res chain seq x y z
N MET A 1 76.45 -62.33 -7.51
CA MET A 1 75.56 -63.43 -7.94
C MET A 1 74.16 -63.09 -7.50
N VAL A 2 73.27 -62.93 -8.48
CA VAL A 2 71.79 -62.98 -8.44
C VAL A 2 71.12 -61.84 -7.64
N GLU A 3 70.70 -60.73 -8.28
CA GLU A 3 69.43 -60.52 -9.02
C GLU A 3 68.17 -60.61 -8.14
N ALA A 4 67.48 -59.48 -8.01
CA ALA A 4 66.02 -59.28 -8.15
C ALA A 4 65.71 -57.84 -7.68
N ASP A 5 65.49 -56.88 -8.59
CA ASP A 5 64.20 -56.53 -9.19
C ASP A 5 63.11 -56.17 -8.17
N GLU A 6 62.86 -54.87 -8.02
CA GLU A 6 61.56 -54.28 -7.65
C GLU A 6 61.57 -52.79 -8.06
N ASP A 7 61.55 -52.58 -9.38
CA ASP A 7 61.11 -51.34 -10.02
C ASP A 7 59.70 -51.62 -10.56
N LEU A 8 58.64 -51.22 -9.86
CA LEU A 8 57.31 -51.01 -10.47
C LEU A 8 56.30 -50.35 -9.50
N ARG A 9 55.92 -49.13 -9.89
CA ARG A 9 54.51 -48.68 -10.03
C ARG A 9 53.73 -48.23 -8.77
N LEU A 10 53.42 -46.93 -8.77
CA LEU A 10 52.08 -46.28 -8.70
C LEU A 10 52.17 -45.00 -7.84
N ALA A 11 52.39 -43.84 -8.45
CA ALA A 11 51.32 -42.95 -8.91
C ALA A 11 50.36 -42.51 -7.77
N SER A 12 50.77 -41.46 -7.06
CA SER A 12 49.99 -40.23 -6.85
C SER A 12 48.56 -40.24 -7.41
N GLU A 13 47.61 -40.77 -6.64
CA GLU A 13 46.19 -40.43 -6.79
C GLU A 13 45.91 -39.18 -5.95
N GLY A 14 45.88 -38.05 -6.65
CA GLY A 14 45.41 -36.78 -6.13
C GLY A 14 43.93 -36.91 -5.78
N ALA A 15 43.61 -36.48 -4.57
CA ALA A 15 42.27 -36.41 -4.02
C ALA A 15 41.32 -35.61 -4.93
N GLU A 16 40.50 -36.31 -5.71
CA GLU A 16 39.21 -35.81 -6.17
C GLU A 16 38.27 -35.73 -4.96
N PHE A 17 38.30 -34.61 -4.25
CA PHE A 17 37.23 -34.24 -3.34
C PHE A 17 36.04 -33.78 -4.19
N GLU A 18 35.31 -34.75 -4.74
CA GLU A 18 33.98 -34.55 -5.29
C GLU A 18 33.12 -33.82 -4.26
N ASN A 19 32.86 -32.55 -4.54
CA ASN A 19 31.90 -31.73 -3.83
C ASN A 19 30.50 -32.24 -4.15
N CYS A 20 30.13 -33.34 -3.50
CA CYS A 20 28.78 -33.85 -3.38
C CYS A 20 27.95 -32.81 -2.59
N ARG A 21 27.55 -31.73 -3.27
CA ARG A 21 26.44 -30.89 -2.86
C ARG A 21 25.21 -31.81 -2.83
N ALA A 22 24.95 -32.34 -1.65
CA ALA A 22 23.76 -33.12 -1.35
C ALA A 22 22.55 -32.40 -1.93
N LEU A 23 21.91 -33.03 -2.91
CA LEU A 23 20.65 -32.56 -3.47
C LEU A 23 19.70 -32.33 -2.28
N PRO A 24 19.04 -31.16 -2.18
CA PRO A 24 18.12 -30.89 -1.08
C PRO A 24 17.05 -31.98 -1.11
N LEU A 25 17.09 -32.83 -0.09
CA LEU A 25 16.13 -33.91 0.10
C LEU A 25 14.72 -33.32 -0.05
N PRO A 26 13.83 -33.97 -0.81
CA PRO A 26 12.46 -33.51 -0.96
C PRO A 26 11.86 -33.33 0.43
N LYS A 27 11.53 -32.07 0.78
CA LYS A 27 10.91 -31.76 2.08
C LYS A 27 9.74 -32.71 2.26
N ALA A 28 9.85 -33.55 3.29
CA ALA A 28 8.82 -34.52 3.61
C ALA A 28 7.46 -33.79 3.63
N PRO A 29 6.42 -34.36 3.01
CA PRO A 29 5.10 -33.75 3.00
C PRO A 29 4.70 -33.46 4.43
N MET A 30 4.49 -32.16 4.72
CA MET A 30 4.12 -31.65 6.03
C MET A 30 2.96 -32.51 6.57
N PRO A 31 3.11 -33.12 7.75
CA PRO A 31 2.14 -34.08 8.26
C PRO A 31 0.78 -33.38 8.42
N ALA A 32 -0.30 -34.10 8.09
CA ALA A 32 -1.64 -33.51 7.93
C ALA A 32 -2.07 -32.65 9.14
N HIS A 33 -1.71 -33.07 10.36
CA HIS A 33 -2.03 -32.36 11.59
C HIS A 33 -1.39 -30.96 11.72
N GLU A 34 -0.23 -30.70 11.09
CA GLU A 34 0.39 -29.37 11.12
C GLU A 34 -0.35 -28.37 10.22
N LYS A 35 -0.93 -28.84 9.11
CA LYS A 35 -1.77 -28.00 8.24
C LYS A 35 -3.05 -27.58 8.94
N ASP A 36 -3.63 -28.49 9.71
CA ASP A 36 -4.81 -28.21 10.52
C ASP A 36 -4.48 -27.22 11.65
N ALA A 37 -3.33 -27.40 12.32
CA ALA A 37 -2.86 -26.47 13.35
C ALA A 37 -2.61 -25.05 12.80
N LEU A 38 -2.02 -24.93 11.61
CA LEU A 38 -1.82 -23.63 10.95
C LEU A 38 -3.14 -22.99 10.53
N SER A 39 -4.08 -23.78 10.01
CA SER A 39 -5.41 -23.29 9.62
C SER A 39 -6.18 -22.76 10.83
N VAL A 40 -6.12 -23.45 11.98
CA VAL A 40 -6.73 -23.00 13.24
C VAL A 40 -6.09 -21.71 13.75
N ARG A 41 -4.76 -21.56 13.64
CA ARG A 41 -4.05 -20.33 14.04
C ARG A 41 -4.41 -19.16 13.14
N MET A 42 -4.48 -19.37 11.83
CA MET A 42 -4.88 -18.35 10.87
C MET A 42 -6.31 -17.88 11.15
N TRP A 43 -7.24 -18.83 11.34
CA TRP A 43 -8.64 -18.54 11.66
C TRP A 43 -8.78 -17.77 12.98
N ARG A 44 -8.00 -18.09 14.03
CA ARG A 44 -7.98 -17.30 15.28
C ARG A 44 -7.49 -15.87 15.07
N ILE A 45 -6.53 -15.65 14.19
CA ILE A 45 -6.02 -14.31 13.88
C ILE A 45 -7.08 -13.50 13.12
N GLU A 46 -7.72 -14.11 12.11
CA GLU A 46 -8.82 -13.49 11.35
C GLU A 46 -10.01 -13.17 12.26
N HIS A 47 -10.41 -14.11 13.12
CA HIS A 47 -11.47 -13.90 14.09
C HIS A 47 -11.13 -12.80 15.10
N ASN A 48 -9.89 -12.72 15.57
CA ASN A 48 -9.45 -11.63 16.46
C ASN A 48 -9.46 -10.26 15.76
N LEU A 49 -9.06 -10.19 14.49
CA LEU A 49 -9.16 -8.97 13.68
C LEU A 49 -10.62 -8.55 13.46
N TYR A 50 -11.51 -9.51 13.18
CA TYR A 50 -12.93 -9.23 12.98
C TYR A 50 -13.61 -8.75 14.27
N THR A 51 -13.37 -9.45 15.38
CA THR A 51 -13.95 -9.09 16.69
C THR A 51 -13.42 -7.77 17.23
N THR A 52 -12.13 -7.43 17.00
CA THR A 52 -11.63 -6.09 17.38
C THR A 52 -12.29 -4.99 16.55
N ASN A 53 -12.58 -5.24 15.28
CA ASN A 53 -13.28 -4.27 14.43
C ASN A 53 -14.75 -4.09 14.87
N GLU A 54 -15.47 -5.17 15.17
CA GLU A 54 -16.85 -5.09 15.70
C GLU A 54 -16.91 -4.36 17.04
N ASN A 55 -15.97 -4.61 17.95
CA ASN A 55 -15.88 -3.87 19.22
C ASN A 55 -15.64 -2.36 19.00
N LEU A 56 -14.91 -2.00 17.94
CA LEU A 56 -14.65 -0.61 17.57
C LEU A 56 -15.92 0.05 17.02
N VAL A 57 -16.65 -0.64 16.14
CA VAL A 57 -17.94 -0.18 15.60
C VAL A 57 -18.99 -0.05 16.71
N GLN A 58 -19.09 -1.02 17.62
CA GLN A 58 -20.01 -0.94 18.77
C GLN A 58 -19.68 0.24 19.69
N ARG A 59 -18.39 0.48 19.95
CA ARG A 59 -17.97 1.66 20.73
C ARG A 59 -18.30 2.97 20.04
N MET A 60 -18.17 3.05 18.70
CA MET A 60 -18.61 4.23 17.95
C MET A 60 -20.11 4.45 18.06
N ASN A 61 -20.93 3.43 17.86
CA ASN A 61 -22.39 3.58 17.96
C ASN A 61 -22.85 3.97 19.38
N THR A 62 -22.23 3.37 20.40
CA THR A 62 -22.55 3.71 21.81
C THR A 62 -22.09 5.13 22.18
N PHE A 63 -21.06 5.63 21.50
CA PHE A 63 -20.59 7.00 21.65
C PHE A 63 -21.55 7.99 20.98
N GLU A 64 -22.04 7.69 19.77
CA GLU A 64 -23.06 8.49 19.09
C GLU A 64 -24.38 8.57 19.87
N ASP A 65 -24.81 7.46 20.48
CA ASP A 65 -26.02 7.42 21.33
C ASP A 65 -25.86 8.28 22.59
N ASN A 66 -24.66 8.36 23.16
CA ASN A 66 -24.39 9.23 24.32
C ASN A 66 -24.32 10.72 23.96
N ILE A 67 -23.88 11.06 22.74
CA ILE A 67 -23.83 12.45 22.27
C ILE A 67 -25.23 12.93 21.87
N THR A 68 -26.05 12.05 21.28
CA THR A 68 -27.37 12.38 20.75
C THR A 68 -28.47 12.35 21.83
N SER A 69 -28.14 11.99 23.07
CA SER A 69 -29.06 12.05 24.20
C SER A 69 -28.85 13.35 24.98
N PRO A 70 -29.52 14.48 24.62
CA PRO A 70 -29.41 15.71 25.37
C PRO A 70 -29.97 15.48 26.77
N ARG A 71 -29.09 15.60 27.76
CA ARG A 71 -29.43 15.62 29.18
C ARG A 71 -30.47 16.71 29.40
N ALA A 72 -31.73 16.30 29.52
CA ALA A 72 -32.88 17.17 29.68
C ALA A 72 -32.70 18.03 30.94
N LEU A 73 -32.43 19.32 30.73
CA LEU A 73 -32.64 20.34 31.74
C LEU A 73 -33.95 21.08 31.44
N PRO A 74 -34.75 21.39 32.47
CA PRO A 74 -36.10 21.90 32.29
C PRO A 74 -36.04 23.41 32.01
N HIS A 75 -36.33 23.83 30.78
CA HIS A 75 -36.51 25.26 30.46
C HIS A 75 -37.86 25.54 29.77
N PRO A 76 -38.46 26.71 30.07
CA PRO A 76 -39.85 27.02 29.76
C PRO A 76 -40.05 27.44 28.30
N ALA A 77 -41.24 27.10 27.81
CA ALA A 77 -41.71 27.33 26.46
C ALA A 77 -41.64 28.81 26.04
N LYS A 78 -40.95 29.07 24.93
CA LYS A 78 -41.26 30.19 24.04
C LYS A 78 -41.33 29.68 22.61
N ALA A 79 -42.54 29.75 22.06
CA ALA A 79 -42.84 29.42 20.69
C ALA A 79 -42.19 30.44 19.75
N TYR A 80 -41.23 29.98 18.94
CA TYR A 80 -40.79 30.70 17.76
C TYR A 80 -41.21 29.92 16.52
N SER A 81 -42.13 30.53 15.78
CA SER A 81 -42.63 30.12 14.48
C SER A 81 -41.54 30.36 13.43
N MET A 82 -40.99 29.30 12.83
CA MET A 82 -40.15 29.40 11.64
C MET A 82 -41.01 29.47 10.37
N PRO A 83 -40.66 30.31 9.38
CA PRO A 83 -41.30 30.30 8.07
C PRO A 83 -40.81 29.10 7.24
N GLN A 84 -41.77 28.30 6.77
CA GLN A 84 -41.58 27.24 5.78
C GLN A 84 -41.17 27.85 4.43
N LEU A 85 -39.90 27.65 4.05
CA LEU A 85 -39.45 27.87 2.67
C LEU A 85 -39.61 26.56 1.89
N TYR A 86 -40.67 26.48 1.10
CA TYR A 86 -40.90 25.41 0.14
C TYR A 86 -39.90 25.55 -1.02
N LEU A 87 -38.96 24.61 -1.11
CA LEU A 87 -38.05 24.47 -2.24
C LEU A 87 -38.73 23.60 -3.31
N THR A 88 -39.42 24.23 -4.25
CA THR A 88 -40.04 23.57 -5.40
C THR A 88 -38.95 23.14 -6.39
N MET A 89 -38.47 21.91 -6.27
CA MET A 89 -37.59 21.30 -7.27
C MET A 89 -38.43 20.85 -8.47
N ALA A 90 -38.36 21.61 -9.56
CA ALA A 90 -38.92 21.22 -10.84
C ALA A 90 -38.16 20.01 -11.39
N CYS A 91 -38.84 18.86 -11.41
CA CYS A 91 -38.38 17.64 -12.06
C CYS A 91 -38.49 17.81 -13.58
N GLY A 92 -37.36 17.99 -14.25
CA GLY A 92 -37.29 17.97 -15.71
C GLY A 92 -37.53 16.56 -16.25
N PRO A 93 -38.25 16.40 -17.38
CA PRO A 93 -38.54 15.10 -17.95
C PRO A 93 -37.24 14.38 -18.39
N PRO A 94 -37.12 13.06 -18.19
CA PRO A 94 -35.99 12.30 -18.68
C PRO A 94 -36.00 12.27 -20.21
N SER A 95 -34.98 12.86 -20.82
CA SER A 95 -34.72 12.77 -22.25
C SER A 95 -34.51 11.32 -22.69
N ALA A 96 -35.33 10.92 -23.66
CA ALA A 96 -35.27 9.78 -24.57
C ALA A 96 -34.04 8.85 -24.52
N ASP A 97 -34.32 7.60 -24.15
CA ASP A 97 -33.93 6.38 -24.85
C ASP A 97 -32.57 6.35 -25.58
N VAL A 98 -31.51 6.18 -24.79
CA VAL A 98 -30.37 5.37 -25.27
C VAL A 98 -30.69 3.92 -24.89
N THR A 99 -31.34 3.19 -25.80
CA THR A 99 -31.42 1.73 -25.74
C THR A 99 -30.01 1.16 -25.93
N GLN A 100 -29.21 1.17 -24.85
CA GLN A 100 -28.01 0.35 -24.78
C GLN A 100 -28.48 -1.10 -24.81
N SER A 101 -28.36 -1.71 -25.99
CA SER A 101 -28.57 -3.13 -26.20
C SER A 101 -27.73 -3.89 -25.18
N ALA A 102 -28.39 -4.38 -24.13
CA ALA A 102 -27.80 -5.18 -23.08
C ALA A 102 -27.40 -6.51 -23.72
N ALA A 103 -26.19 -6.54 -24.27
CA ALA A 103 -25.61 -7.76 -24.81
C ALA A 103 -25.65 -8.81 -23.69
N LEU A 104 -26.44 -9.85 -23.92
CA LEU A 104 -26.62 -10.97 -23.00
C LEU A 104 -25.24 -11.49 -22.59
N VAL A 105 -24.85 -11.25 -21.33
CA VAL A 105 -23.63 -11.83 -20.77
C VAL A 105 -23.86 -13.34 -20.69
N PRO A 106 -23.04 -14.16 -21.35
CA PRO A 106 -23.24 -15.61 -21.38
C PRO A 106 -23.27 -16.16 -19.96
N THR A 107 -24.23 -17.04 -19.70
CA THR A 107 -24.40 -17.64 -18.37
C THR A 107 -23.22 -18.56 -18.07
N THR A 108 -22.83 -18.68 -16.80
CA THR A 108 -21.74 -19.56 -16.34
C THR A 108 -21.80 -20.98 -16.91
N SER A 109 -22.99 -21.55 -17.09
CA SER A 109 -23.18 -22.88 -17.70
C SER A 109 -22.74 -22.92 -19.18
N GLN A 110 -23.12 -21.90 -19.95
CA GLN A 110 -22.77 -21.81 -21.38
C GLN A 110 -21.25 -21.70 -21.58
N LEU A 111 -20.57 -20.95 -20.71
CA LEU A 111 -19.12 -20.84 -20.74
C LEU A 111 -18.42 -22.18 -20.51
N ARG A 112 -18.98 -23.08 -19.68
CA ARG A 112 -18.41 -24.41 -19.44
C ARG A 112 -18.49 -25.30 -20.68
N GLU A 113 -19.54 -25.19 -21.47
CA GLU A 113 -19.75 -26.00 -22.68
C GLU A 113 -18.84 -25.56 -23.85
N LEU A 114 -18.44 -24.29 -23.89
CA LEU A 114 -17.62 -23.73 -24.96
C LEU A 114 -16.12 -23.96 -24.79
N ILE A 115 -15.64 -24.28 -23.58
CA ILE A 115 -14.21 -24.41 -23.28
C ILE A 115 -13.82 -25.90 -23.27
N PRO A 116 -12.81 -26.33 -24.04
CA PRO A 116 -12.32 -27.70 -24.00
C PRO A 116 -11.96 -28.13 -22.58
N VAL A 117 -12.35 -29.35 -22.17
CA VAL A 117 -12.19 -29.85 -20.79
C VAL A 117 -10.74 -29.77 -20.29
N LYS A 118 -9.75 -29.96 -21.17
CA LYS A 118 -8.32 -29.86 -20.86
C LYS A 118 -7.87 -28.43 -20.47
N ASP A 119 -8.50 -27.42 -21.08
CA ASP A 119 -8.16 -26.01 -20.93
C ASP A 119 -9.06 -25.31 -19.90
N LEU A 120 -10.16 -25.96 -19.51
CA LEU A 120 -11.09 -25.48 -18.49
C LEU A 120 -10.44 -25.47 -17.10
N SER A 121 -10.60 -24.36 -16.40
CA SER A 121 -10.32 -24.23 -14.97
C SER A 121 -11.45 -23.52 -14.27
N ILE A 122 -11.56 -23.72 -12.96
CA ILE A 122 -12.58 -23.08 -12.13
C ILE A 122 -11.85 -22.34 -11.00
N ALA A 123 -12.09 -21.03 -10.90
CA ALA A 123 -11.66 -20.19 -9.79
C ALA A 123 -12.87 -19.79 -8.94
N ARG A 124 -12.69 -19.61 -7.62
CA ARG A 124 -13.74 -19.06 -6.76
C ARG A 124 -13.70 -17.54 -6.80
N LEU A 125 -14.81 -16.91 -7.17
CA LEU A 125 -14.99 -15.46 -7.19
C LEU A 125 -16.21 -15.11 -6.33
N SER A 126 -15.99 -14.56 -5.12
CA SER A 126 -17.07 -14.15 -4.20
C SER A 126 -18.16 -15.22 -4.04
N ASP A 127 -17.73 -16.43 -3.66
CA ASP A 127 -18.58 -17.63 -3.47
C ASP A 127 -19.20 -18.24 -4.72
N LYS A 128 -18.84 -17.77 -5.90
CA LYS A 128 -19.28 -18.37 -7.16
C LYS A 128 -18.13 -19.02 -7.89
N ASP A 129 -18.39 -20.20 -8.44
CA ASP A 129 -17.47 -20.87 -9.35
C ASP A 129 -17.42 -20.11 -10.68
N PHE A 130 -16.23 -19.68 -11.05
CA PHE A 130 -15.95 -18.95 -12.27
C PHE A 130 -15.12 -19.83 -13.23
N PRO A 131 -15.76 -20.45 -14.23
CA PRO A 131 -15.07 -21.23 -15.25
C PRO A 131 -14.31 -20.30 -16.20
N PHE A 132 -13.05 -20.62 -16.49
CA PHE A 132 -12.21 -19.88 -17.42
C PHE A 132 -11.28 -20.79 -18.22
N ASP A 133 -10.82 -20.27 -19.35
CA ASP A 133 -9.89 -20.93 -20.26
C ASP A 133 -8.45 -20.54 -19.88
N LYS A 134 -7.65 -21.52 -19.46
CA LYS A 134 -6.25 -21.31 -19.03
C LYS A 134 -5.37 -20.75 -20.15
N THR A 135 -5.66 -21.12 -21.40
CA THR A 135 -4.84 -20.73 -22.57
C THR A 135 -5.05 -19.27 -22.96
N LYS A 136 -6.17 -18.68 -22.54
CA LYS A 136 -6.53 -17.27 -22.80
C LYS A 136 -6.30 -16.37 -21.60
N LEU A 137 -5.76 -16.90 -20.50
CA LEU A 137 -5.44 -16.07 -19.34
C LEU A 137 -4.29 -15.14 -19.74
N PRO A 138 -4.46 -13.82 -19.75
CA PRO A 138 -3.40 -12.91 -20.13
C PRO A 138 -2.26 -12.98 -19.11
N ASP A 139 -1.08 -12.59 -19.55
CA ASP A 139 0.04 -12.46 -18.63
C ASP A 139 -0.33 -11.50 -17.49
N PRO A 140 0.16 -11.78 -16.28
CA PRO A 140 -0.05 -10.90 -15.15
C PRO A 140 0.29 -9.42 -15.55
N PRO A 141 -0.50 -8.41 -15.16
CA PRO A 141 -0.19 -7.00 -15.47
C PRO A 141 1.05 -6.48 -14.72
N THR A 142 2.05 -5.92 -15.41
CA THR A 142 3.29 -5.35 -14.82
C THR A 142 3.07 -4.07 -14.00
N VAL A 143 1.86 -3.83 -13.51
CA VAL A 143 1.51 -2.64 -12.73
C VAL A 143 1.92 -2.86 -11.28
N HIS A 144 2.83 -2.02 -10.77
CA HIS A 144 3.22 -2.05 -9.36
C HIS A 144 2.16 -1.34 -8.49
N LEU A 145 1.10 -2.06 -8.13
CA LEU A 145 0.03 -1.52 -7.27
C LEU A 145 0.54 -1.10 -5.87
N SER A 146 1.68 -1.61 -5.42
CA SER A 146 2.32 -1.19 -4.16
C SER A 146 2.81 0.26 -4.15
N LYS A 147 2.95 0.90 -5.32
CA LYS A 147 3.36 2.31 -5.43
C LYS A 147 2.19 3.28 -5.42
N ASP A 148 0.96 2.79 -5.57
CA ASP A 148 -0.26 3.58 -5.71
C ASP A 148 -1.36 2.88 -4.90
N ILE A 149 -1.34 3.12 -3.58
CA ILE A 149 -2.24 2.49 -2.62
C ILE A 149 -3.70 2.83 -2.91
N ASP A 150 -3.99 4.09 -3.25
CA ASP A 150 -5.34 4.51 -3.64
C ASP A 150 -5.88 3.69 -4.80
N ARG A 151 -5.03 3.45 -5.81
CA ARG A 151 -5.41 2.60 -6.94
C ARG A 151 -5.54 1.15 -6.52
N LEU A 152 -4.64 0.62 -5.69
CA LEU A 152 -4.76 -0.75 -5.16
C LEU A 152 -6.12 -0.94 -4.48
N CYS A 153 -6.54 -0.01 -3.61
CA CYS A 153 -7.83 -0.06 -2.92
C CYS A 153 -9.02 -0.07 -3.90
N ARG A 154 -8.99 0.77 -4.94
CA ARG A 154 -10.04 0.78 -5.98
C ARG A 154 -10.10 -0.54 -6.76
N GLU A 155 -8.94 -1.04 -7.17
CA GLU A 155 -8.82 -2.25 -8.01
C GLU A 155 -8.98 -3.55 -7.19
N TRP A 156 -8.94 -3.45 -5.85
CA TRP A 156 -9.02 -4.59 -4.93
C TRP A 156 -10.32 -5.39 -5.13
N GLU A 157 -11.44 -4.68 -5.16
CA GLU A 157 -12.78 -5.26 -5.36
C GLU A 157 -13.27 -5.15 -6.80
N GLN A 158 -12.80 -4.16 -7.55
CA GLN A 158 -13.26 -3.87 -8.90
C GLN A 158 -12.06 -3.59 -9.80
N SER A 159 -11.41 -4.65 -10.29
CA SER A 159 -10.28 -4.49 -11.20
C SER A 159 -10.66 -4.63 -12.66
N THR A 160 -10.14 -3.71 -13.47
CA THR A 160 -10.21 -3.77 -14.95
C THR A 160 -8.89 -4.19 -15.57
N LEU A 161 -7.85 -4.36 -14.75
CA LEU A 161 -6.49 -4.70 -15.18
C LEU A 161 -6.38 -6.13 -15.71
N LEU A 162 -7.11 -7.07 -15.09
CA LEU A 162 -7.21 -8.45 -15.55
C LEU A 162 -8.63 -8.71 -16.04
N VAL A 163 -8.80 -8.94 -17.34
CA VAL A 163 -10.10 -9.24 -17.94
C VAL A 163 -10.13 -10.69 -18.41
N VAL A 164 -11.03 -11.49 -17.85
CA VAL A 164 -11.23 -12.89 -18.22
C VAL A 164 -12.68 -13.08 -18.62
N ASN A 165 -12.94 -13.64 -19.81
CA ASN A 165 -14.30 -13.80 -20.36
C ASN A 165 -15.09 -12.48 -20.36
N ARG A 166 -14.45 -11.36 -20.74
CA ARG A 166 -15.01 -9.99 -20.73
C ARG A 166 -15.42 -9.47 -19.35
N ARG A 167 -15.02 -10.12 -18.26
CA ARG A 167 -15.26 -9.68 -16.89
C ARG A 167 -13.95 -9.24 -16.24
N GLY A 168 -13.98 -8.05 -15.64
CA GLY A 168 -12.88 -7.57 -14.79
C GLY A 168 -12.75 -8.45 -13.55
N ILE A 169 -11.53 -8.93 -13.28
CA ILE A 169 -11.22 -9.78 -12.15
C ILE A 169 -10.61 -8.91 -11.04
N PRO A 170 -11.23 -8.86 -9.85
CA PRO A 170 -10.71 -8.16 -8.68
C PRO A 170 -9.30 -8.62 -8.33
N VAL A 171 -8.43 -7.69 -7.91
CA VAL A 171 -7.01 -7.99 -7.59
C VAL A 171 -6.90 -9.10 -6.54
N GLN A 172 -7.78 -9.10 -5.54
CA GLN A 172 -7.81 -10.13 -4.49
C GLN A 172 -7.99 -11.57 -5.00
N CYS A 173 -8.58 -11.73 -6.20
CA CYS A 173 -8.85 -13.05 -6.78
C CYS A 173 -7.75 -13.53 -7.73
N TRP A 174 -6.80 -12.68 -8.14
CA TRP A 174 -5.75 -13.06 -9.11
C TRP A 174 -4.93 -14.28 -8.67
N PRO A 175 -4.57 -14.48 -7.38
CA PRO A 175 -3.82 -15.65 -6.96
C PRO A 175 -4.50 -16.98 -7.34
N GLU A 176 -5.83 -17.06 -7.31
CA GLU A 176 -6.58 -18.26 -7.68
C GLU A 176 -6.48 -18.57 -9.18
N PHE A 177 -6.55 -17.55 -10.04
CA PHE A 177 -6.41 -17.72 -11.49
C PHE A 177 -5.02 -18.22 -11.87
N TYR A 178 -3.96 -17.55 -11.40
CA TYR A 178 -2.59 -17.89 -11.78
C TYR A 178 -2.04 -19.15 -11.08
N LYS A 179 -2.58 -19.53 -9.91
CA LYS A 179 -2.22 -20.80 -9.25
C LYS A 179 -2.62 -22.01 -10.10
N LYS A 180 -3.76 -21.93 -10.79
CA LYS A 180 -4.31 -23.04 -11.58
C LYS A 180 -3.65 -23.22 -12.94
N VAL A 181 -3.08 -22.15 -13.52
CA VAL A 181 -2.31 -22.23 -14.78
C VAL A 181 -0.96 -22.93 -14.58
N LYS A 182 -0.35 -22.80 -13.39
CA LYS A 182 0.99 -23.31 -13.09
C LYS A 182 1.12 -24.83 -13.01
N GLY A 183 0.02 -25.58 -13.12
CA GLY A 183 0.02 -27.05 -13.11
C GLY A 183 0.56 -27.73 -14.37
N ALA A 184 0.85 -26.97 -15.44
CA ALA A 184 1.22 -27.55 -16.75
C ALA A 184 2.62 -27.21 -17.27
N SER A 185 3.34 -26.24 -16.68
CA SER A 185 4.66 -25.84 -17.16
C SER A 185 5.56 -25.30 -16.04
N GLY A 186 6.39 -26.19 -15.50
CA GLY A 186 7.46 -25.79 -14.57
C GLY A 186 8.45 -24.87 -15.29
N GLY A 187 8.66 -23.66 -14.79
CA GLY A 187 9.87 -22.90 -15.13
C GLY A 187 9.82 -21.38 -15.02
N ILE A 188 8.74 -20.71 -15.43
CA ILE A 188 8.88 -19.28 -15.82
C ILE A 188 8.29 -18.26 -14.81
N GLY A 189 7.61 -18.70 -13.74
CA GLY A 189 6.82 -17.81 -12.89
C GLY A 189 7.12 -17.83 -11.38
N SER A 190 8.38 -17.97 -10.94
CA SER A 190 8.72 -17.98 -9.51
C SER A 190 9.09 -16.61 -8.92
N ASN A 191 9.54 -15.64 -9.71
CA ASN A 191 10.10 -14.40 -9.13
C ASN A 191 9.09 -13.24 -9.05
N SER A 192 8.00 -13.27 -9.81
CA SER A 192 7.01 -12.19 -9.85
C SER A 192 5.91 -12.30 -8.79
N LYS A 193 5.76 -13.47 -8.16
CA LYS A 193 4.68 -13.72 -7.18
C LYS A 193 4.90 -12.96 -5.87
N ASP A 194 6.16 -12.84 -5.46
CA ASP A 194 6.55 -12.15 -4.22
C ASP A 194 6.44 -10.62 -4.36
N GLU A 195 6.47 -10.11 -5.59
CA GLU A 195 6.48 -8.65 -5.79
C GLU A 195 5.07 -8.07 -5.80
N TRP A 196 4.06 -8.80 -6.28
CA TRP A 196 2.73 -8.23 -6.56
C TRP A 196 1.72 -8.41 -5.42
N PHE A 197 1.90 -9.47 -4.64
CA PHE A 197 0.99 -9.86 -3.57
C PHE A 197 1.69 -10.07 -2.23
N SER A 198 2.92 -9.57 -2.07
CA SER A 198 3.49 -9.50 -0.73
C SER A 198 2.70 -8.45 0.06
N TYR A 199 1.71 -8.94 0.79
CA TYR A 199 0.94 -8.19 1.78
C TYR A 199 1.85 -7.37 2.69
N LYS A 200 3.05 -7.89 3.00
CA LYS A 200 4.10 -7.19 3.73
C LYS A 200 4.54 -5.90 3.04
N HIS A 201 4.67 -5.87 1.71
CA HIS A 201 5.00 -4.63 0.98
C HIS A 201 3.87 -3.61 1.04
N VAL A 202 2.60 -4.04 0.93
CA VAL A 202 1.44 -3.16 1.07
C VAL A 202 1.38 -2.58 2.48
N LEU A 203 1.50 -3.42 3.51
CA LEU A 203 1.55 -2.99 4.89
C LEU A 203 2.72 -2.03 5.17
N ASN A 204 3.90 -2.30 4.64
CA ASN A 204 5.05 -1.42 4.80
C ASN A 204 4.84 -0.06 4.10
N ALA A 205 4.21 -0.06 2.92
CA ALA A 205 3.88 1.17 2.20
C ALA A 205 2.86 2.00 2.97
N LEU A 206 1.78 1.37 3.45
CA LEU A 206 0.76 2.00 4.30
C LEU A 206 1.36 2.54 5.60
N ALA A 207 2.18 1.75 6.30
CA ALA A 207 2.83 2.18 7.52
C ALA A 207 3.74 3.39 7.28
N LYS A 208 4.47 3.41 6.16
CA LYS A 208 5.30 4.54 5.76
C LYS A 208 4.46 5.78 5.48
N GLU A 209 3.37 5.65 4.72
CA GLU A 209 2.46 6.75 4.43
C GLU A 209 1.80 7.31 5.69
N HIS A 210 1.28 6.43 6.56
CA HIS A 210 0.71 6.82 7.85
C HIS A 210 1.73 7.56 8.72
N SER A 211 2.99 7.12 8.75
CA SER A 211 4.03 7.81 9.51
C SER A 211 4.35 9.20 8.96
N ALA A 212 4.27 9.38 7.64
CA ALA A 212 4.47 10.69 7.02
C ALA A 212 3.31 11.63 7.32
N ASN A 213 2.07 11.15 7.18
CA ASN A 213 0.87 11.91 7.50
C ASN A 213 0.83 12.27 8.99
N ALA A 214 1.16 11.32 9.88
CA ALA A 214 1.22 11.57 11.31
C ALA A 214 2.28 12.63 11.68
N SER A 215 3.43 12.65 10.99
CA SER A 215 4.42 13.70 11.21
C SER A 215 3.91 15.08 10.77
N GLN A 216 3.18 15.15 9.65
CA GLN A 216 2.53 16.39 9.22
C GLN A 216 1.45 16.85 10.20
N ASP A 217 0.55 15.96 10.61
CA ASP A 217 -0.52 16.26 11.58
C ASP A 217 0.05 16.71 12.93
N ALA A 218 1.15 16.09 13.38
CA ALA A 218 1.85 16.50 14.59
C ALA A 218 2.49 17.89 14.44
N ALA A 219 3.11 18.18 13.29
CA ALA A 219 3.66 19.50 12.98
C ALA A 219 2.56 20.57 12.92
N ASP A 220 1.40 20.25 12.33
CA ASP A 220 0.25 21.15 12.26
C ASP A 220 -0.31 21.44 13.67
N ALA A 221 -0.41 20.42 14.52
CA ALA A 221 -0.80 20.59 15.92
C ALA A 221 0.18 21.50 16.67
N HIS A 222 1.50 21.25 16.53
CA HIS A 222 2.52 22.11 17.13
C HIS A 222 2.40 23.56 16.61
N PHE A 223 2.28 23.75 15.29
CA PHE A 223 2.12 25.07 14.69
C PHE A 223 0.89 25.80 15.21
N PHE A 224 -0.26 25.11 15.27
CA PHE A 224 -1.52 25.68 15.73
C PHE A 224 -1.46 26.18 17.17
N PHE A 225 -0.79 25.45 18.06
CA PHE A 225 -0.62 25.82 19.47
C PHE A 225 0.69 26.57 19.78
N GLY A 226 1.35 27.15 18.77
CA GLY A 226 2.56 27.96 19.00
C GLY A 226 3.73 27.16 19.60
N ASN A 227 3.89 25.91 19.17
CA ASN A 227 4.82 24.89 19.69
C ASN A 227 4.57 24.43 21.14
N ASP A 228 3.45 24.81 21.77
CA ASP A 228 3.09 24.39 23.12
C ASP A 228 1.85 23.48 23.14
N LEU A 229 2.06 22.16 23.21
CA LEU A 229 0.94 21.20 23.31
C LEU A 229 0.23 21.23 24.68
N GLY A 230 0.76 21.96 25.67
CA GLY A 230 0.14 22.21 26.96
C GLY A 230 -0.77 23.44 26.98
N HIS A 231 -0.95 24.12 25.83
CA HIS A 231 -1.75 25.34 25.72
C HIS A 231 -3.18 25.12 26.26
N PRO A 232 -3.77 26.09 26.99
CA PRO A 232 -5.11 25.96 27.57
C PRO A 232 -6.20 25.64 26.53
N ASP A 233 -6.10 26.20 25.31
CA ASP A 233 -7.01 25.88 24.20
C ASP A 233 -6.99 24.40 23.80
N ALA A 234 -5.89 23.67 24.05
CA ALA A 234 -5.83 22.24 23.77
C ALA A 234 -6.64 21.39 24.76
N LYS A 235 -7.18 21.99 25.84
CA LYS A 235 -8.05 21.33 26.84
C LYS A 235 -7.45 20.04 27.42
N GLY A 236 -6.12 19.98 27.50
CA GLY A 236 -5.39 18.80 27.96
C GLY A 236 -5.44 17.60 26.99
N ALA A 237 -5.91 17.74 25.75
CA ALA A 237 -6.03 16.65 24.77
C ALA A 237 -4.69 15.92 24.54
N PHE A 238 -3.58 16.66 24.55
CA PHE A 238 -2.23 16.09 24.38
C PHE A 238 -1.63 15.49 25.65
N SER A 239 -2.23 15.72 26.81
CA SER A 239 -1.77 15.14 28.08
C SER A 239 -2.27 13.70 28.30
N TYR A 240 -1.54 12.91 29.08
CA TYR A 240 -1.95 11.59 29.54
C TYR A 240 -1.41 11.35 30.94
N VAL A 241 -2.13 10.58 31.76
CA VAL A 241 -1.73 10.24 33.13
C VAL A 241 -1.06 8.87 33.14
N LYS A 242 0.14 8.78 33.75
CA LYS A 242 0.85 7.54 34.00
C LYS A 242 1.41 7.56 35.42
N SER A 243 1.04 6.56 36.22
CA SER A 243 1.46 6.46 37.63
C SER A 243 1.12 7.70 38.48
N GLY A 244 -0.06 8.30 38.26
CA GLY A 244 -0.50 9.51 38.97
C GLY A 244 0.20 10.80 38.52
N MET A 245 1.14 10.73 37.59
CA MET A 245 1.81 11.89 37.00
C MET A 245 1.24 12.18 35.60
N THR A 246 1.08 13.45 35.28
CA THR A 246 0.60 13.91 33.97
C THR A 246 1.79 14.17 33.05
N PHE A 247 1.77 13.57 31.87
CA PHE A 247 2.79 13.70 30.83
C PHE A 247 2.18 14.25 29.55
N LEU A 248 2.95 15.03 28.78
CA LEU A 248 2.56 15.43 27.42
C LEU A 248 2.96 14.34 26.42
N ALA A 249 2.13 14.13 25.40
CA ALA A 249 2.46 13.26 24.28
C ALA A 249 3.66 13.85 23.52
N SER A 250 4.70 13.03 23.32
CA SER A 250 5.94 13.45 22.66
C SER A 250 6.20 12.76 21.33
N LYS A 251 5.44 11.71 20.99
CA LYS A 251 5.59 10.97 19.73
C LYS A 251 4.62 11.51 18.69
N ASP A 252 5.09 11.82 17.49
CA ASP A 252 4.29 12.32 16.36
C ASP A 252 3.01 11.50 16.17
N ASP A 253 3.15 10.17 16.14
CA ASP A 253 2.04 9.25 15.93
C ASP A 253 0.95 9.32 17.04
N ALA A 254 1.35 9.63 18.28
CA ALA A 254 0.41 9.87 19.37
C ALA A 254 -0.20 11.27 19.32
N ILE A 255 0.57 12.27 18.90
CA ILE A 255 0.12 13.65 18.73
C ILE A 255 -0.89 13.72 17.59
N ALA A 256 -0.58 13.16 16.42
CA ALA A 256 -1.46 13.10 15.25
C ALA A 256 -2.83 12.50 15.55
N ARG A 257 -2.87 11.33 16.22
CA ARG A 257 -4.14 10.70 16.62
C ARG A 257 -4.97 11.60 17.54
N LYS A 258 -4.31 12.27 18.49
CA LYS A 258 -4.96 13.20 19.41
C LYS A 258 -5.39 14.49 18.72
N TRP A 259 -4.63 14.94 17.72
CA TRP A 259 -4.94 16.10 16.90
C TRP A 259 -6.19 15.86 16.06
N ILE A 260 -6.23 14.79 15.28
CA ILE A 260 -7.42 14.41 14.48
C ILE A 260 -8.64 14.30 15.39
N LYS A 261 -8.51 13.60 16.51
CA LYS A 261 -9.61 13.47 17.48
C LYS A 261 -10.06 14.83 18.04
N LEU A 262 -9.14 15.73 18.34
CA LEU A 262 -9.48 17.07 18.83
C LEU A 262 -10.22 17.89 17.76
N LEU A 263 -9.88 17.72 16.48
CA LEU A 263 -10.60 18.38 15.37
C LEU A 263 -12.02 17.83 15.19
N ASP A 264 -12.23 16.54 15.48
CA ASP A 264 -13.57 15.94 15.46
C ASP A 264 -14.40 16.38 16.68
N ASP A 265 -13.79 16.41 17.88
CA ASP A 265 -14.47 16.75 19.13
C ASP A 265 -14.74 18.27 19.28
N ASP A 266 -13.92 19.13 18.66
CA ASP A 266 -14.00 20.59 18.78
C ASP A 266 -14.15 21.30 17.41
N PRO A 267 -15.39 21.59 16.98
CA PRO A 267 -15.64 22.21 15.68
C PRO A 267 -15.13 23.66 15.59
N GLU A 268 -14.89 24.34 16.72
CA GLU A 268 -14.31 25.68 16.73
C GLU A 268 -12.84 25.62 16.35
N ILE A 269 -12.08 24.70 16.97
CA ILE A 269 -10.68 24.45 16.61
C ILE A 269 -10.59 24.01 15.14
N SER A 270 -11.43 23.05 14.72
CA SER A 270 -11.51 22.60 13.32
C SER A 270 -11.78 23.73 12.33
N SER A 271 -12.66 24.67 12.69
CA SER A 271 -12.95 25.84 11.86
C SER A 271 -11.79 26.83 11.84
N ARG A 272 -11.11 27.06 12.97
CA ARG A 272 -9.90 27.89 13.04
C ARG A 272 -8.79 27.32 12.18
N VAL A 273 -8.53 26.02 12.24
CA VAL A 273 -7.53 25.34 11.40
C VAL A 273 -7.85 25.51 9.92
N ARG A 274 -9.12 25.29 9.51
CA ARG A 274 -9.55 25.48 8.12
C ARG A 274 -9.46 26.93 7.64
N ASN A 275 -9.63 27.89 8.55
CA ASN A 275 -9.57 29.32 8.26
C ASN A 275 -8.17 29.91 8.43
N GLN A 276 -7.18 29.14 8.90
CA GLN A 276 -5.80 29.61 8.90
C GLN A 276 -5.38 29.83 7.45
N PRO A 277 -4.95 31.05 7.07
CA PRO A 277 -4.46 31.28 5.73
C PRO A 277 -3.23 30.39 5.55
N ALA A 278 -3.20 29.59 4.49
CA ALA A 278 -2.05 28.77 4.08
C ALA A 278 -0.77 29.59 3.77
N ALA A 279 -0.77 30.88 4.11
CA ALA A 279 0.10 31.92 3.59
C ALA A 279 1.42 32.09 4.35
N VAL A 280 1.73 31.31 5.39
CA VAL A 280 2.97 31.53 6.19
C VAL A 280 4.04 30.44 6.00
N THR A 281 3.82 29.44 5.14
CA THR A 281 4.89 28.46 4.81
C THR A 281 5.90 29.00 3.78
N LEU A 282 5.71 30.21 3.24
CA LEU A 282 6.56 30.79 2.19
C LEU A 282 7.80 31.55 2.69
N VAL A 283 7.96 31.80 4.00
CA VAL A 283 9.05 32.66 4.49
C VAL A 283 10.30 31.88 4.93
N ALA A 284 10.21 30.57 5.19
CA ALA A 284 11.36 29.79 5.67
C ALA A 284 12.39 29.40 4.59
N THR A 285 12.07 29.52 3.30
CA THR A 285 13.01 29.17 2.21
C THR A 285 13.81 30.38 1.68
N ALA A 286 13.45 31.61 2.05
CA ALA A 286 14.10 32.82 1.55
C ALA A 286 15.27 33.34 2.41
N CYS A 287 15.45 32.85 3.65
CA CYS A 287 16.46 33.39 4.57
C CYS A 287 17.75 32.56 4.69
N LEU A 288 17.94 31.51 3.87
CA LEU A 288 19.22 30.81 3.74
C LEU A 288 19.90 31.17 2.40
N HIS A 289 20.09 32.47 2.14
CA HIS A 289 21.24 32.88 1.36
C HIS A 289 22.37 33.11 2.36
N PRO A 290 23.40 32.25 2.43
CA PRO A 290 24.61 32.61 3.15
C PRO A 290 25.12 33.90 2.51
N ARG A 291 25.11 34.98 3.29
CA ARG A 291 25.81 36.21 2.97
C ARG A 291 27.28 35.80 2.87
N ALA A 292 27.76 35.62 1.65
CA ALA A 292 29.16 35.40 1.36
C ALA A 292 29.92 36.57 2.00
N THR A 293 30.51 36.34 3.17
CA THR A 293 31.63 37.15 3.60
C THR A 293 32.76 36.78 2.66
N ASP A 294 33.20 37.78 1.92
CA ASP A 294 34.36 37.75 1.07
C ASP A 294 35.58 37.92 1.98
N ASP A 295 35.96 36.86 2.67
CA ASP A 295 37.24 36.75 3.36
C ASP A 295 38.14 35.80 2.58
N GLY A 296 38.82 36.39 1.60
CA GLY A 296 39.81 35.74 0.77
C GLY A 296 40.91 35.09 1.60
N SER A 297 41.02 33.77 1.49
CA SER A 297 42.28 33.06 1.70
C SER A 297 42.27 31.77 0.88
N GLY A 298 43.21 31.69 -0.05
CA GLY A 298 43.29 30.66 -1.08
C GLY A 298 43.46 29.25 -0.50
N GLY A 299 42.59 28.35 -0.93
CA GLY A 299 42.73 26.90 -0.72
C GLY A 299 42.06 26.18 -1.90
N LYS A 300 42.87 25.51 -2.70
CA LYS A 300 42.51 24.87 -3.97
C LYS A 300 41.49 23.74 -3.80
N ASP A 301 40.49 23.79 -4.68
CA ASP A 301 39.93 22.66 -5.44
C ASP A 301 39.45 21.41 -4.68
N THR A 302 38.18 21.39 -4.26
CA THR A 302 37.26 20.27 -4.53
C THR A 302 35.80 20.62 -4.16
N TYR A 303 35.04 21.17 -5.10
CA TYR A 303 33.58 21.06 -5.09
C TYR A 303 33.05 21.05 -6.53
N HIS A 304 32.49 19.91 -6.94
CA HIS A 304 31.24 19.90 -7.68
C HIS A 304 30.53 18.58 -7.43
N ARG A 305 29.35 18.67 -6.80
CA ARG A 305 28.06 18.18 -7.33
C ARG A 305 27.15 17.60 -6.23
N THR A 306 26.64 18.47 -5.36
CA THR A 306 25.42 18.20 -4.59
C THR A 306 24.54 19.43 -4.60
N ALA A 307 23.68 19.56 -5.62
CA ALA A 307 22.53 20.46 -5.59
C ALA A 307 21.48 20.04 -6.62
N MET A 308 20.21 20.19 -6.20
CA MET A 308 18.95 20.09 -6.94
C MET A 308 18.24 18.73 -6.95
N MET A 309 17.37 18.55 -5.95
CA MET A 309 16.02 18.01 -6.12
C MET A 309 15.15 18.41 -4.91
N LEU A 310 14.71 19.67 -4.88
CA LEU A 310 13.54 20.10 -4.12
C LEU A 310 12.41 20.30 -5.13
N ARG A 311 11.56 19.28 -5.28
CA ARG A 311 10.28 19.39 -5.97
C ARG A 311 9.30 20.12 -5.05
N LEU A 312 9.01 21.37 -5.37
CA LEU A 312 7.81 22.07 -4.88
C LEU A 312 6.59 21.39 -5.53
N SER A 313 5.80 20.69 -4.73
CA SER A 313 4.45 20.26 -5.07
C SER A 313 3.47 21.27 -4.50
N THR A 314 3.27 22.39 -5.19
CA THR A 314 2.10 23.25 -4.96
C THR A 314 0.92 22.61 -5.68
N GLY A 315 0.09 21.88 -4.92
CA GLY A 315 -1.17 21.34 -5.40
C GLY A 315 -2.21 22.44 -5.60
N ALA A 316 -2.17 23.10 -6.75
CA ALA A 316 -3.28 23.91 -7.24
C ALA A 316 -4.41 22.97 -7.71
N ARG A 317 -5.58 23.10 -7.09
CA ARG A 317 -6.81 22.44 -7.55
C ARG A 317 -7.25 23.04 -8.89
N GLY A 318 -7.41 22.18 -9.88
CA GLY A 318 -8.38 22.35 -10.98
C GLY A 318 -7.92 23.16 -12.21
N ALA A 319 -7.64 22.46 -13.31
CA ALA A 319 -8.19 22.72 -14.65
C ALA A 319 -7.51 21.80 -15.67
N GLY A 320 -8.30 20.96 -16.34
CA GLY A 320 -7.80 19.99 -17.31
C GLY A 320 -7.22 20.66 -18.56
N LEU A 321 -6.02 20.22 -18.95
CA LEU A 321 -5.51 20.40 -20.31
C LEU A 321 -4.80 19.12 -20.77
N ARG A 322 -5.36 18.54 -21.81
CA ARG A 322 -4.85 17.38 -22.55
C ARG A 322 -3.43 17.68 -23.07
N ARG A 323 -2.47 16.78 -22.84
CA ARG A 323 -1.20 16.74 -23.58
C ARG A 323 -1.07 15.42 -24.34
N ARG A 324 -0.76 15.55 -25.63
CA ARG A 324 -0.51 14.46 -26.59
C ARG A 324 0.81 13.73 -26.27
N PRO A 325 0.95 12.44 -26.62
CA PRO A 325 2.18 11.70 -26.41
C PRO A 325 3.23 12.05 -27.48
N VAL A 326 4.46 12.32 -27.02
CA VAL A 326 5.66 12.42 -27.87
C VAL A 326 6.33 11.05 -27.91
N LYS A 327 6.60 10.56 -29.13
CA LYS A 327 7.34 9.32 -29.41
C LYS A 327 8.76 9.44 -28.89
N SER A 328 9.18 8.54 -28.00
CA SER A 328 10.59 8.41 -27.60
C SER A 328 11.26 7.30 -28.40
N ARG A 329 12.42 7.67 -28.95
CA ARG A 329 13.34 6.92 -29.79
C ARG A 329 14.08 5.83 -29.00
N ASP A 330 14.40 4.75 -29.70
CA ASP A 330 15.22 3.63 -29.25
C ASP A 330 16.60 4.05 -28.73
N PHE A 331 16.99 3.54 -27.57
CA PHE A 331 18.37 3.57 -27.09
C PHE A 331 18.83 2.14 -26.77
N ARG A 332 19.69 1.62 -27.64
CA ARG A 332 20.30 0.28 -27.59
C ARG A 332 21.61 0.39 -26.80
N MET A 333 21.68 -0.17 -25.59
CA MET A 333 22.93 -0.30 -24.83
C MET A 333 23.50 -1.71 -25.01
N GLY A 334 24.73 -1.76 -25.54
CA GLY A 334 25.50 -2.96 -25.80
C GLY A 334 26.05 -3.62 -24.54
N LYS A 335 26.22 -4.94 -24.63
CA LYS A 335 26.88 -5.79 -23.64
C LYS A 335 28.39 -5.47 -23.63
N GLY A 336 28.91 -5.06 -22.48
CA GLY A 336 30.35 -5.04 -22.20
C GLY A 336 30.64 -5.98 -21.03
N GLY A 337 31.28 -7.12 -21.32
CA GLY A 337 31.80 -8.03 -20.32
C GLY A 337 33.21 -7.62 -19.91
N CYS A 338 33.49 -7.59 -18.61
CA CYS A 338 34.84 -7.53 -18.07
C CYS A 338 35.00 -8.66 -17.05
N ALA A 339 35.78 -9.66 -17.42
CA ALA A 339 36.32 -10.67 -16.53
C ALA A 339 37.55 -10.08 -15.82
N GLY A 340 37.46 -9.89 -14.49
CA GLY A 340 38.60 -9.55 -13.65
C GLY A 340 39.17 -10.82 -13.02
N ARG A 341 40.32 -11.26 -13.53
CA ARG A 341 41.15 -12.34 -12.98
C ARG A 341 41.97 -11.77 -11.81
N LEU A 342 41.68 -12.22 -10.58
CA LEU A 342 42.50 -11.96 -9.39
C LEU A 342 43.61 -13.00 -9.32
N GLN A 343 44.86 -12.53 -9.31
CA GLN A 343 46.08 -13.31 -9.09
C GLN A 343 46.58 -12.94 -7.69
N MET A 344 46.56 -13.89 -6.75
CA MET A 344 47.20 -13.75 -5.43
C MET A 344 48.59 -14.39 -5.53
N GLY A 345 49.63 -13.59 -5.28
CA GLY A 345 51.00 -14.04 -5.08
C GLY A 345 51.25 -14.37 -3.61
N LEU A 346 52.14 -15.33 -3.40
CA LEU A 346 52.64 -15.88 -2.13
C LEU A 346 53.30 -14.85 -1.23
#